data_AF-A0A5C7XE87-F1
#
_entry.id   AF-A0A5C7XE87-F1
#
_cell.length_a   1.000
_cell.length_b   1.000
_cell.length_c   1.000
_cell.angle_alpha   90.00
_cell.angle_beta   90.00
_cell.angle_gamma   90.00
#
_symmetry.space_group_name_H-M   'P 1'
#
loop_
_entity.id
_entity.type
_entity.pdbx_description
1 polymer ?
#
loop_
_entity_poly.entity_id
_entity_poly.type
_entity_poly.pdbx_seq_one_letter_code
_entity_poly.pdbx_strand_id
1 'polypeptide(L)' 'MPRPYPREFRDDVVRVARNRDPGVTIEQVATDFGVHPMTLHKWL' A
#
# COMPACT_ATOMS: atom_id res chain seq x y z
N MET A 1 16.17 -10.89 10.76
CA MET A 1 14.97 -10.93 9.89
C MET A 1 14.29 -9.57 9.99
N PRO A 2 14.16 -8.79 8.90
CA PRO A 2 13.33 -7.59 8.95
C PRO A 2 11.91 -8.02 9.36
N ARG A 3 11.31 -7.32 10.33
CA ARG A 3 9.95 -7.63 10.74
C ARG A 3 9.03 -7.36 9.55
N PRO A 4 8.21 -8.34 9.13
CA PRO A 4 7.23 -8.08 8.10
C PRO A 4 6.25 -7.01 8.59
N TYR A 5 5.69 -6.25 7.65
CA TYR A 5 4.57 -5.36 7.98
C TYR A 5 3.45 -6.16 8.64
N PRO A 6 2.81 -5.63 9.71
CA PRO A 6 1.63 -6.25 10.30
C PRO A 6 0.57 -6.51 9.21
N ARG A 7 -0.17 -7.61 9.34
CA ARG A 7 -1.19 -7.97 8.35
C ARG A 7 -2.26 -6.88 8.28
N GLU A 8 -2.65 -6.35 9.42
CA GLU A 8 -3.65 -5.29 9.57
C GLU A 8 -3.23 -4.04 8.80
N PHE A 9 -1.96 -3.66 8.89
CA PHE A 9 -1.40 -2.54 8.12
C PHE A 9 -1.46 -2.81 6.62
N ARG A 10 -1.03 -3.99 6.17
CA ARG A 10 -1.10 -4.36 4.75
C ARG A 10 -2.54 -4.30 4.24
N ASP A 11 -3.48 -4.85 5.00
CA ASP A 11 -4.89 -4.93 4.61
C ASP A 11 -5.51 -3.53 4.50
N ASP A 12 -5.14 -2.61 5.40
CA ASP A 12 -5.54 -1.21 5.32
C ASP A 12 -4.96 -0.48 4.11
N VAL A 13 -3.66 -0.66 3.82
CA VAL A 13 -3.02 -0.05 2.65
C VAL A 13 -3.65 -0.59 1.37
N VAL A 14 -3.89 -1.90 1.27
CA VAL A 14 -4.56 -2.53 0.12
C VAL A 14 -6.00 -2.02 -0.03
N ARG A 15 -6.73 -1.86 1.07
CA ARG A 15 -8.09 -1.29 1.05
C ARG A 15 -8.10 0.13 0.52
N VAL A 16 -7.18 0.99 0.94
CA VAL A 16 -7.06 2.37 0.42
C VAL A 16 -6.65 2.36 -1.05
N ALA A 17 -5.66 1.54 -1.41
CA ALA A 17 -5.21 1.42 -2.80
C ALA A 17 -6.30 0.93 -3.76
N ARG A 18 -7.20 0.03 -3.32
CA ARG A 18 -8.33 -0.46 -4.12
C ARG A 18 -9.48 0.55 -4.23
N ASN A 19 -9.71 1.37 -3.19
CA ASN A 19 -10.78 2.37 -3.15
C ASN A 19 -10.27 3.80 -3.41
N ARG A 20 -9.11 3.95 -4.04
CA ARG A 20 -8.50 5.25 -4.33
C ARG A 20 -9.33 6.06 -5.33
N ASP A 21 -9.34 7.37 -5.17
CA ASP A 21 -10.04 8.28 -6.07
C ASP A 21 -9.51 8.21 -7.51
N PRO A 22 -10.36 8.47 -8.53
CA PRO A 22 -9.92 8.58 -9.91
C PRO A 22 -8.92 9.72 -10.06
N GLY A 23 -7.66 9.37 -10.28
CA GLY A 23 -6.52 10.31 -10.35
C GLY A 23 -5.43 10.03 -9.31
N VAL A 24 -5.72 9.26 -8.27
CA VAL A 24 -4.73 8.81 -7.29
C VAL A 24 -4.01 7.56 -7.83
N THR A 25 -2.67 7.60 -7.86
CA THR A 25 -1.86 6.47 -8.31
C THR A 25 -1.51 5.54 -7.16
N ILE A 26 -1.20 4.27 -7.48
CA ILE A 26 -0.69 3.31 -6.49
C ILE A 26 0.61 3.80 -5.86
N GLU A 27 1.44 4.50 -6.62
CA GLU A 27 2.71 5.06 -6.15
C GLU A 27 2.51 6.16 -5.11
N GLN A 28 1.50 7.03 -5.31
CA GLN A 28 1.12 8.05 -4.33
C GLN A 28 0.64 7.40 -3.03
N VAL A 29 -0.28 6.44 -3.11
CA VAL A 29 -0.73 5.70 -1.93
C VAL A 29 0.45 5.02 -1.22
N ALA A 30 1.32 4.33 -1.96
CA ALA A 30 2.50 3.69 -1.36
C ALA A 30 3.39 4.71 -0.63
N THR A 31 3.64 5.86 -1.25
CA THR A 31 4.46 6.94 -0.69
C THR A 31 3.83 7.51 0.59
N ASP A 32 2.52 7.77 0.60
CA ASP A 32 1.81 8.30 1.76
C ASP A 32 1.86 7.35 2.96
N PHE A 33 1.86 6.04 2.72
CA PHE A 33 1.99 5.02 3.75
C PHE A 33 3.45 4.65 4.09
N GLY A 34 4.44 5.25 3.42
CA GLY A 34 5.86 4.94 3.62
C GLY A 34 6.27 3.55 3.12
N VAL A 35 5.51 2.98 2.19
CA VAL A 35 5.76 1.66 1.59
C VAL A 35 6.36 1.85 0.21
N HIS A 36 7.32 0.99 -0.15
CA HIS A 36 7.86 1.01 -1.51
C HIS A 36 6.76 0.65 -2.53
N PRO A 37 6.59 1.37 -3.65
CA PRO A 37 5.51 1.11 -4.63
C PRO A 37 5.46 -0.34 -5.12
N MET A 38 6.63 -0.94 -5.38
CA MET A 38 6.74 -2.35 -5.77
C MET A 38 6.20 -3.32 -4.71
N THR A 39 6.30 -2.96 -3.43
CA THR A 39 5.74 -3.76 -2.32
C THR A 39 4.22 -3.68 -2.32
N LEU A 40 3.65 -2.48 -2.51
CA LEU A 40 2.19 -2.33 -2.63
C LEU A 40 1.65 -3.06 -3.88
N HIS A 41 2.37 -3.01 -4.99
CA HIS A 41 2.02 -3.79 -6.18
C HIS A 41 1.98 -5.31 -5.94
N LYS A 42 2.78 -5.85 -5.02
CA LYS A 42 2.75 -7.28 -4.66
C LYS A 42 1.59 -7.63 -3.72
N TRP A 43 1.00 -6.66 -3.04
CA TRP A 43 -0.09 -6.88 -2.10
C TRP A 43 -1.48 -6.72 -2.72
N LEU A 44 -1.56 -5.95 -3.82
CA LEU A 44 -2.77 -5.76 -4.61
C LEU A 44 -3.22 -7.05 -5.30
#